data_AF-A0A7W4XY52-F1
#
_entry.id   AF-A0A7W4XY52-F1
#
_cell.length_a   1.000
_cell.length_b   1.000
_cell.length_c   1.000
_cell.angle_alpha   90.00
_cell.angle_beta   90.00
_cell.angle_gamma   90.00
#
_symmetry.space_group_name_H-M   'P 1'
#
loop_
_entity.id
_entity.type
_entity.pdbx_description
1 polymer ?
#
loop_
_entity_poly.entity_id
_entity_poly.type
_entity_poly.pdbx_seq_one_letter_code
_entity_poly.pdbx_strand_id
1 'polypeptide(L)'
;MIPGWLLLSAAAVLLAGYLGAESRLHRRGDRWPVGRSAAAVGAVAAVAGAGLWPVRGAVDDTVVHLLVTMLAPLLLALSAPVSLLLRTAPAGVRAAVLVVLHSRWARFATRLPVATALEAGGLYVYYLVPVPPVLHGLLMVHMVAAGWLFSAVLVGPDPVPHRPGLLPRAAALLVVFAAHDVLAKLLYARGGGAAAQLLAYGGDVVEVATAVALFGRWYVRVRPRPGRARRAVHPAAR
;
A
#
# COMPACT_ATOMS: atom_id res chain seq x y z
N MET A 1 -6.32 -10.15 -19.35
CA MET A 1 -6.94 -9.19 -18.42
C MET A 1 -7.68 -9.93 -17.33
N ILE A 2 -7.62 -9.49 -16.07
CA ILE A 2 -8.40 -10.09 -14.98
C ILE A 2 -9.87 -9.67 -15.18
N PRO A 3 -10.82 -10.62 -15.27
CA PRO A 3 -12.24 -10.30 -15.37
C PRO A 3 -12.71 -9.37 -14.24
N GLY A 4 -13.44 -8.30 -14.58
CA GLY A 4 -13.91 -7.31 -13.60
C GLY A 4 -14.76 -7.90 -12.47
N TRP A 5 -15.57 -8.93 -12.76
CA TRP A 5 -16.37 -9.64 -11.76
C TRP A 5 -15.51 -10.40 -10.72
N LEU A 6 -14.30 -10.84 -11.09
CA LEU A 6 -13.35 -11.44 -10.14
C LEU A 6 -12.81 -10.37 -9.19
N LEU A 7 -12.48 -9.19 -9.70
CA LEU A 7 -12.04 -8.06 -8.87
C LEU A 7 -13.14 -7.65 -7.89
N LEU A 8 -14.38 -7.54 -8.36
CA LEU A 8 -15.53 -7.19 -7.52
C LEU A 8 -15.82 -8.21 -6.44
N SER A 9 -15.82 -9.51 -6.79
CA SER A 9 -16.05 -10.58 -5.82
C SER A 9 -14.92 -10.65 -4.79
N ALA A 10 -13.66 -10.55 -5.23
CA ALA A 10 -12.51 -10.48 -4.31
C ALA A 10 -12.60 -9.27 -3.38
N ALA A 11 -12.92 -8.09 -3.92
CA ALA A 11 -13.04 -6.86 -3.13
C ALA A 11 -14.18 -6.95 -2.09
N ALA A 12 -15.33 -7.52 -2.45
CA ALA A 12 -16.44 -7.76 -1.54
C ALA A 12 -16.08 -8.75 -0.42
N VAL A 13 -15.43 -9.87 -0.76
CA VAL A 13 -14.97 -10.86 0.22
C VAL A 13 -13.94 -10.28 1.19
N LEU A 14 -12.97 -9.51 0.67
CA LEU A 14 -11.95 -8.85 1.49
C LEU A 14 -12.57 -7.82 2.43
N LEU A 15 -13.54 -7.02 1.96
CA LEU A 15 -14.23 -6.03 2.78
C LEU A 15 -15.07 -6.71 3.88
N ALA A 16 -15.86 -7.72 3.53
CA ALA A 16 -16.65 -8.47 4.48
C ALA A 16 -15.77 -9.14 5.54
N GLY A 17 -14.64 -9.72 5.13
CA GLY A 17 -13.64 -10.27 6.04
C GLY A 17 -13.04 -9.23 6.98
N TYR A 18 -12.68 -8.06 6.45
CA TYR A 18 -12.11 -6.95 7.23
C TYR A 18 -13.11 -6.43 8.27
N LEU A 19 -14.34 -6.09 7.85
CA LEU A 19 -15.40 -5.60 8.75
C LEU A 19 -15.84 -6.67 9.75
N GLY A 20 -15.86 -7.94 9.33
CA GLY A 20 -16.10 -9.08 10.21
C GLY A 20 -15.03 -9.21 11.29
N ALA A 21 -13.75 -9.08 10.95
CA ALA A 21 -12.65 -9.07 11.90
C ALA A 21 -12.72 -7.85 12.84
N GLU A 22 -12.97 -6.67 12.29
CA GLU A 22 -13.15 -5.44 13.07
C GLU A 22 -14.32 -5.56 14.07
N SER A 23 -15.47 -6.07 13.64
CA SER A 23 -16.63 -6.24 14.53
C SER A 23 -16.34 -7.23 15.67
N ARG A 24 -15.57 -8.29 15.44
CA ARG A 24 -15.10 -9.21 16.49
C ARG A 24 -14.20 -8.50 17.50
N LEU A 25 -13.38 -7.55 17.05
CA LEU A 25 -12.50 -6.77 17.90
C LEU A 25 -13.31 -5.82 18.80
N HIS A 26 -14.26 -5.09 18.21
CA HIS A 26 -15.17 -4.21 18.97
C HIS A 26 -16.03 -4.98 19.98
N ARG A 27 -16.53 -6.17 19.63
CA ARG A 27 -17.27 -7.05 20.55
C ARG A 27 -16.44 -7.51 21.76
N ARG A 28 -15.11 -7.52 21.65
CA ARG A 28 -14.19 -7.83 22.76
C ARG A 28 -13.84 -6.60 23.62
N GLY A 29 -14.35 -5.42 23.25
CA GLY A 29 -14.04 -4.15 23.91
C GLY A 29 -12.77 -3.45 23.40
N ASP A 30 -12.11 -4.02 22.40
CA ASP A 30 -10.90 -3.43 21.81
C ASP A 30 -11.27 -2.32 20.82
N ARG A 31 -10.54 -1.21 20.88
CA ARG A 31 -10.72 -0.08 19.95
C ARG A 31 -9.91 -0.28 18.67
N TRP A 32 -10.55 -0.09 17.51
CA TRP A 32 -9.88 -0.01 16.21
C TRP A 32 -9.90 1.43 15.66
N PRO A 33 -8.78 1.98 15.18
CA PRO A 33 -8.74 3.34 14.64
C PRO A 33 -9.60 3.48 13.36
N VAL A 34 -10.55 4.43 13.35
CA VAL A 34 -11.46 4.69 12.21
C VAL A 34 -10.72 4.93 10.89
N GLY A 35 -9.56 5.62 10.94
CA GLY A 35 -8.75 5.85 9.74
C GLY A 35 -8.24 4.57 9.07
N ARG A 36 -8.12 3.45 9.81
CA ARG A 36 -7.75 2.15 9.22
C ARG A 36 -8.93 1.52 8.49
N SER A 37 -10.13 1.61 9.05
CA SER A 37 -11.36 1.13 8.40
C SER A 37 -11.68 1.95 7.15
N ALA A 38 -11.53 3.28 7.22
CA ALA A 38 -11.66 4.15 6.06
C ALA A 38 -10.66 3.79 4.95
N ALA A 39 -9.40 3.50 5.30
CA ALA A 39 -8.40 3.03 4.34
C ALA A 39 -8.76 1.66 3.75
N ALA A 40 -9.31 0.72 4.54
CA ALA A 40 -9.77 -0.57 4.01
C ALA A 40 -10.91 -0.41 2.99
N VAL A 41 -11.91 0.41 3.33
CA VAL A 41 -13.04 0.73 2.44
C VAL A 41 -12.53 1.42 1.18
N GLY A 42 -11.62 2.38 1.30
CA GLY A 42 -11.03 3.07 0.15
C GLY A 42 -10.23 2.14 -0.76
N ALA A 43 -9.46 1.19 -0.20
CA ALA A 43 -8.74 0.20 -0.99
C ALA A 43 -9.71 -0.68 -1.81
N VAL A 44 -10.78 -1.15 -1.17
CA VAL A 44 -11.84 -1.95 -1.81
C VAL A 44 -12.56 -1.13 -2.89
N ALA A 45 -12.88 0.14 -2.61
CA ALA A 45 -13.52 1.03 -3.57
C ALA A 45 -12.64 1.26 -4.80
N ALA A 46 -11.32 1.41 -4.63
CA ALA A 46 -10.39 1.54 -5.76
C ALA A 46 -10.36 0.27 -6.64
N VAL A 47 -10.30 -0.93 -6.02
CA VAL A 47 -10.36 -2.20 -6.76
C VAL A 47 -11.71 -2.39 -7.46
N ALA A 48 -12.82 -2.06 -6.79
CA ALA A 48 -14.16 -2.17 -7.37
C ALA A 48 -14.35 -1.18 -8.54
N GLY A 49 -13.88 0.06 -8.38
CA GLY A 49 -13.89 1.08 -9.44
C GLY A 49 -13.14 0.62 -10.68
N ALA A 50 -11.96 0.01 -10.51
CA ALA A 50 -11.20 -0.57 -11.62
C ALA A 50 -11.90 -1.79 -12.25
N GLY A 51 -12.54 -2.65 -11.45
CA GLY A 51 -13.29 -3.80 -11.96
C GLY A 51 -14.54 -3.42 -12.78
N LEU A 52 -15.09 -2.23 -12.55
CA LEU A 52 -16.21 -1.67 -13.33
C LEU A 52 -15.73 -0.80 -14.50
N TRP A 53 -14.44 -0.44 -14.55
CA TRP A 53 -13.91 0.46 -15.57
C TRP A 53 -13.80 -0.26 -16.92
N PRO A 54 -14.37 0.28 -18.01
CA PRO A 54 -14.23 -0.33 -19.32
C PRO A 54 -12.81 -0.10 -19.84
N VAL A 55 -12.09 -1.19 -20.15
CA VAL A 55 -10.73 -1.06 -20.68
C VAL A 55 -10.74 -1.18 -22.19
N ARG A 56 -10.46 -0.07 -22.87
CA ARG A 56 -10.51 0.04 -24.34
C ARG A 56 -9.20 0.55 -24.96
N GLY A 57 -8.23 0.94 -24.14
CA GLY A 57 -6.92 1.37 -24.61
C GLY A 57 -6.00 1.85 -23.48
N ALA A 58 -4.87 2.46 -23.85
CA ALA A 58 -3.80 2.81 -22.93
C ALA A 58 -4.22 3.76 -21.79
N VAL A 59 -5.18 4.66 -22.04
CA VAL A 59 -5.72 5.56 -21.00
C VAL A 59 -6.44 4.76 -19.91
N ASP A 60 -7.31 3.83 -20.30
CA ASP A 60 -8.06 3.00 -19.36
C ASP A 60 -7.14 2.03 -18.61
N ASP A 61 -6.14 1.45 -19.29
CA ASP A 61 -5.10 0.64 -18.65
C ASP A 61 -4.34 1.43 -17.59
N THR A 62 -4.08 2.72 -17.86
CA THR A 62 -3.43 3.62 -16.90
C THR A 62 -4.35 3.92 -15.72
N VAL A 63 -5.66 4.14 -15.93
CA VAL A 63 -6.64 4.29 -14.83
C VAL A 63 -6.63 3.05 -13.93
N VAL A 64 -6.68 1.85 -14.52
CA VAL A 64 -6.65 0.59 -13.77
C VAL A 64 -5.33 0.45 -13.01
N HIS A 65 -4.20 0.79 -13.63
CA HIS A 65 -2.89 0.80 -12.98
C HIS A 65 -2.88 1.71 -11.74
N LEU A 66 -3.32 2.97 -11.87
CA LEU A 66 -3.36 3.92 -10.75
C LEU A 66 -4.27 3.44 -9.61
N LEU A 67 -5.44 2.91 -9.93
CA LEU A 67 -6.39 2.45 -8.91
C LEU A 67 -5.92 1.18 -8.21
N VAL A 68 -5.49 0.17 -8.97
CA VAL A 68 -5.27 -1.19 -8.46
C VAL A 68 -3.84 -1.40 -7.97
N THR A 69 -2.86 -0.75 -8.59
CA THR A 69 -1.45 -0.99 -8.29
C THR A 69 -0.77 0.13 -7.51
N MET A 70 -1.38 1.34 -7.45
CA MET A 70 -0.87 2.43 -6.62
C MET A 70 -1.79 2.76 -5.44
N LEU A 71 -3.05 3.15 -5.72
CA LEU A 71 -3.97 3.62 -4.69
C LEU A 71 -4.44 2.52 -3.74
N ALA A 72 -4.96 1.41 -4.29
CA ALA A 72 -5.45 0.30 -3.47
C ALA A 72 -4.35 -0.29 -2.57
N PRO A 73 -3.12 -0.54 -3.04
CA PRO A 73 -2.06 -1.10 -2.20
C PRO A 73 -1.59 -0.14 -1.10
N LEU A 74 -1.54 1.18 -1.36
CA LEU A 74 -1.28 2.20 -0.34
C LEU A 74 -2.34 2.16 0.76
N LEU A 75 -3.62 2.21 0.37
CA LEU A 75 -4.74 2.21 1.31
C LEU A 75 -4.83 0.89 2.08
N LEU A 76 -4.56 -0.23 1.42
CA LEU A 76 -4.49 -1.54 2.06
C LEU A 76 -3.32 -1.61 3.06
N ALA A 77 -2.16 -1.05 2.74
CA ALA A 77 -1.07 -0.97 3.69
C ALA A 77 -1.43 -0.09 4.90
N LEU A 78 -2.17 1.01 4.72
CA LEU A 78 -2.60 1.90 5.81
C LEU A 78 -3.69 1.29 6.70
N SER A 79 -4.47 0.33 6.20
CA SER A 79 -5.56 -0.31 6.94
C SER A 79 -5.12 -1.33 8.00
N ALA A 80 -3.81 -1.62 8.10
CA ALA A 80 -3.25 -2.58 9.06
C ALA A 80 -3.82 -4.02 8.97
N PRO A 81 -4.00 -4.60 7.76
CA PRO A 81 -4.69 -5.86 7.59
C PRO A 81 -4.00 -7.01 8.35
N VAL A 82 -2.67 -7.00 8.41
CA VAL A 82 -1.91 -8.05 9.12
C VAL A 82 -2.13 -7.94 10.62
N SER A 83 -2.09 -6.72 11.17
CA SER A 83 -2.37 -6.49 12.59
C SER A 83 -3.79 -6.87 12.98
N LEU A 84 -4.77 -6.59 12.13
CA LEU A 84 -6.15 -6.99 12.35
C LEU A 84 -6.26 -8.51 12.37
N LEU A 85 -5.71 -9.18 11.34
CA LEU A 85 -5.70 -10.62 11.23
C LEU A 85 -5.05 -11.30 12.44
N LEU A 86 -3.89 -10.83 12.89
CA LEU A 86 -3.19 -11.39 14.05
C LEU A 86 -3.98 -11.24 15.36
N ARG A 87 -4.85 -10.23 15.48
CA ARG A 87 -5.67 -10.00 16.69
C ARG A 87 -6.97 -10.80 16.70
N THR A 88 -7.51 -11.12 15.53
CA THR A 88 -8.85 -11.72 15.41
C THR A 88 -8.82 -13.18 14.97
N ALA A 89 -7.71 -13.66 14.40
CA ALA A 89 -7.57 -15.02 13.90
C ALA A 89 -7.46 -16.06 15.03
N PRO A 90 -7.99 -17.29 14.81
CA PRO A 90 -7.72 -18.44 15.69
C PRO A 90 -6.22 -18.73 15.81
N ALA A 91 -5.83 -19.42 16.89
CA ALA A 91 -4.41 -19.68 17.21
C ALA A 91 -3.63 -20.35 16.07
N GLY A 92 -4.21 -21.34 15.39
CA GLY A 92 -3.56 -22.03 14.27
C GLY A 92 -3.30 -21.12 13.06
N VAL A 93 -4.30 -20.33 12.65
CA VAL A 93 -4.16 -19.35 11.56
C VAL A 93 -3.14 -18.28 11.92
N ARG A 94 -3.20 -17.77 13.16
CA ARG A 94 -2.24 -16.79 13.66
C ARG A 94 -0.80 -17.34 13.63
N ALA A 95 -0.60 -18.59 14.05
CA ALA A 95 0.71 -19.24 14.00
C ALA A 95 1.22 -19.38 12.56
N ALA A 96 0.37 -19.81 11.62
CA ALA A 96 0.73 -19.90 10.20
C ALA A 96 1.14 -18.53 9.62
N VAL A 97 0.37 -17.48 9.90
CA VAL A 97 0.71 -16.11 9.47
C VAL A 97 2.06 -15.67 10.06
N LEU A 98 2.29 -15.93 11.34
CA LEU A 98 3.58 -15.59 11.98
C LEU A 98 4.74 -16.35 11.35
N VAL A 99 4.59 -17.64 11.02
CA VAL A 99 5.62 -18.42 10.32
C VAL A 99 5.97 -17.78 8.97
N VAL A 100 4.95 -17.39 8.19
CA VAL A 100 5.18 -16.72 6.90
C VAL A 100 5.90 -15.38 7.08
N LEU A 101 5.44 -14.54 8.01
CA LEU A 101 6.02 -13.22 8.28
C LEU A 101 7.48 -13.29 8.77
N HIS A 102 7.85 -14.35 9.47
CA HIS A 102 9.21 -14.55 9.97
C HIS A 102 10.10 -15.38 9.02
N SER A 103 9.57 -15.82 7.89
CA SER A 103 10.33 -16.58 6.90
C SER A 103 11.49 -15.78 6.30
N ARG A 104 12.54 -16.47 5.82
CA ARG A 104 13.67 -15.84 5.13
C ARG A 104 13.25 -15.02 3.91
N TRP A 105 12.21 -15.48 3.20
CA TRP A 105 11.67 -14.83 2.02
C TRP A 105 10.92 -13.55 2.37
N ALA A 106 10.08 -13.58 3.40
CA ALA A 106 9.42 -12.37 3.90
C ALA A 106 10.44 -11.34 4.40
N ARG A 107 11.47 -11.78 5.15
CA ARG A 107 12.57 -10.91 5.59
C ARG A 107 13.37 -10.31 4.44
N PHE A 108 13.55 -11.05 3.34
CA PHE A 108 14.23 -10.56 2.15
C PHE A 108 13.37 -9.55 1.38
N ALA A 109 12.12 -9.91 1.09
CA ALA A 109 11.18 -9.07 0.35
C ALA A 109 10.89 -7.74 1.08
N THR A 110 10.80 -7.77 2.41
CA THR A 110 10.56 -6.56 3.23
C THR A 110 11.79 -5.66 3.41
N ARG A 111 12.96 -6.00 2.84
CA ARG A 111 14.09 -5.08 2.78
C ARG A 111 13.71 -3.91 1.87
N LEU A 112 13.87 -2.68 2.37
CA LEU A 112 13.45 -1.48 1.63
C LEU A 112 14.02 -1.43 0.19
N PRO A 113 15.32 -1.67 -0.08
CA PRO A 113 15.82 -1.66 -1.46
C PRO A 113 15.17 -2.71 -2.36
N VAL A 114 14.82 -3.88 -1.81
CA VAL A 114 14.16 -4.95 -2.56
C VAL A 114 12.73 -4.55 -2.89
N ALA A 115 11.97 -4.06 -1.91
CA ALA A 115 10.61 -3.57 -2.12
C ALA A 115 10.58 -2.42 -3.15
N THR A 116 11.52 -1.46 -3.06
CA THR A 116 11.67 -0.37 -4.03
C THR A 116 11.99 -0.89 -5.43
N ALA A 117 12.88 -1.87 -5.56
CA ALA A 117 13.27 -2.43 -6.85
C ALA A 117 12.13 -3.25 -7.50
N LEU A 118 11.37 -3.99 -6.70
CA LEU A 118 10.20 -4.73 -7.19
C LEU A 118 9.13 -3.76 -7.71
N GLU A 119 8.91 -2.65 -6.99
CA GLU A 119 7.96 -1.61 -7.39
C GLU A 119 8.40 -0.90 -8.68
N ALA A 120 9.57 -0.23 -8.64
CA ALA A 120 10.05 0.56 -9.77
C ALA A 120 10.38 -0.31 -11.00
N GLY A 121 10.99 -1.49 -10.78
CA GLY A 121 11.34 -2.40 -11.86
C GLY A 121 10.12 -3.04 -12.50
N GLY A 122 9.17 -3.52 -11.69
CA GLY A 122 7.96 -4.14 -12.22
C GLY A 122 7.05 -3.14 -12.95
N LEU A 123 7.04 -1.87 -12.54
CA LEU A 123 6.38 -0.79 -13.28
C LEU A 123 6.91 -0.67 -14.72
N TYR A 124 8.24 -0.68 -14.89
CA TYR A 124 8.86 -0.59 -16.22
C TYR A 124 8.54 -1.83 -17.06
N VAL A 125 8.57 -3.02 -16.44
CA VAL A 125 8.17 -4.26 -17.13
C VAL A 125 6.70 -4.19 -17.56
N TYR A 126 5.82 -3.66 -16.71
CA TYR A 126 4.39 -3.52 -16.98
C TYR A 126 4.09 -2.64 -18.20
N TYR A 127 4.78 -1.52 -18.36
CA TYR A 127 4.51 -0.59 -19.46
C TYR A 127 5.37 -0.80 -20.71
N LEU A 128 6.60 -1.29 -20.57
CA LEU A 128 7.57 -1.27 -21.68
C LEU A 128 7.81 -2.63 -22.32
N VAL A 129 7.52 -3.73 -21.61
CA VAL A 129 7.79 -5.07 -22.11
C VAL A 129 6.52 -5.66 -22.73
N PRO A 130 6.54 -6.09 -24.00
CA PRO A 130 5.40 -6.74 -24.62
C PRO A 130 5.25 -8.16 -24.05
N VAL A 131 4.48 -8.29 -22.97
CA VAL A 131 4.17 -9.57 -22.34
C VAL A 131 2.90 -10.21 -22.95
N PRO A 132 2.87 -11.54 -23.15
CA PRO A 132 1.67 -12.20 -23.65
C PRO A 132 0.51 -12.10 -22.63
N PRO A 133 -0.76 -12.20 -23.06
CA PRO A 133 -1.93 -11.98 -22.20
C PRO A 133 -1.96 -12.84 -20.93
N VAL A 134 -1.43 -14.06 -20.98
CA VAL A 134 -1.33 -14.98 -19.82
C VAL A 134 -0.38 -14.44 -18.75
N LEU A 135 0.74 -13.84 -19.15
CA LEU A 135 1.73 -13.26 -18.24
C LEU A 135 1.31 -11.87 -17.76
N HIS A 136 0.50 -11.15 -18.52
CA HIS A 136 -0.03 -9.85 -18.11
C HIS A 136 -0.86 -9.95 -16.81
N GLY A 137 -1.63 -11.02 -16.62
CA GLY A 137 -2.35 -11.28 -15.37
C GLY A 137 -1.42 -11.49 -14.18
N LEU A 138 -0.32 -12.24 -14.37
CA LEU A 138 0.71 -12.44 -13.34
C LEU A 138 1.45 -11.14 -13.02
N LEU A 139 1.68 -10.29 -14.03
CA LEU A 139 2.33 -9.00 -13.86
C LEU A 139 1.47 -8.03 -13.07
N MET A 140 0.15 -8.03 -13.29
CA MET A 140 -0.80 -7.29 -12.45
C MET A 140 -0.74 -7.76 -10.99
N VAL A 141 -0.77 -9.08 -10.75
CA VAL A 141 -0.65 -9.63 -9.38
C VAL A 141 0.67 -9.23 -8.74
N HIS A 142 1.77 -9.32 -9.49
CA HIS A 142 3.08 -8.87 -9.04
C HIS A 142 3.06 -7.39 -8.65
N MET A 143 2.42 -6.54 -9.45
CA MET A 143 2.40 -5.10 -9.24
C MET A 143 1.54 -4.68 -8.06
N VAL A 144 0.40 -5.34 -7.85
CA VAL A 144 -0.37 -5.21 -6.59
C VAL A 144 0.46 -5.63 -5.38
N ALA A 145 1.16 -6.76 -5.47
CA ALA A 145 1.96 -7.27 -4.37
C ALA A 145 3.18 -6.38 -4.07
N ALA A 146 3.85 -5.87 -5.10
CA ALA A 146 4.97 -4.95 -4.99
C ALA A 146 4.53 -3.62 -4.36
N GLY A 147 3.44 -3.03 -4.85
CA GLY A 147 2.91 -1.76 -4.35
C GLY A 147 2.47 -1.87 -2.90
N TRP A 148 1.86 -3.00 -2.52
CA TRP A 148 1.45 -3.24 -1.14
C TRP A 148 2.67 -3.42 -0.24
N LEU A 149 3.64 -4.22 -0.67
CA LEU A 149 4.89 -4.47 0.07
C LEU A 149 5.68 -3.18 0.27
N PHE A 150 5.87 -2.38 -0.79
CA PHE A 150 6.52 -1.08 -0.74
C PHE A 150 5.80 -0.16 0.24
N SER A 151 4.49 -0.01 0.11
CA SER A 151 3.66 0.81 1.01
C SER A 151 3.69 0.32 2.46
N ALA A 152 3.69 -1.00 2.69
CA ALA A 152 3.76 -1.59 4.02
C ALA A 152 5.10 -1.33 4.70
N VAL A 153 6.22 -1.45 3.98
CA VAL A 153 7.56 -1.14 4.48
C VAL A 153 7.70 0.36 4.73
N LEU A 154 7.17 1.18 3.82
CA LEU A 154 7.32 2.63 3.81
C LEU A 154 6.45 3.33 4.86
N VAL A 155 5.13 3.12 4.82
CA VAL A 155 4.15 3.89 5.61
C VAL A 155 3.19 3.05 6.45
N GLY A 156 3.09 1.74 6.20
CA GLY A 156 2.14 0.85 6.86
C GLY A 156 2.23 0.83 8.39
N PRO A 157 1.15 0.60 9.15
CA PRO A 157 1.20 0.40 10.60
C PRO A 157 1.59 -1.03 11.02
N ASP A 158 1.51 -1.99 10.10
CA ASP A 158 1.79 -3.39 10.36
C ASP A 158 3.26 -3.65 10.73
N PRO A 159 3.53 -4.72 11.51
CA PRO A 159 4.89 -5.06 11.91
C PRO A 159 5.72 -5.48 10.70
N VAL A 160 6.89 -4.84 10.55
CA VAL A 160 7.89 -5.18 9.53
C VAL A 160 9.21 -5.46 10.25
N PRO A 161 9.90 -6.59 9.98
CA PRO A 161 11.05 -7.03 10.77
C PRO A 161 12.16 -5.98 10.95
N HIS A 162 12.46 -5.20 9.91
CA HIS A 162 13.52 -4.18 9.92
C HIS A 162 13.03 -2.92 9.23
N ARG A 163 12.14 -2.16 9.87
CA ARG A 163 11.68 -0.89 9.30
C ARG A 163 12.79 0.17 9.38
N PRO A 164 13.27 0.73 8.25
CA PRO A 164 14.31 1.76 8.27
C PRO A 164 13.83 3.08 8.89
N GLY A 165 14.79 3.96 9.21
CA GLY A 165 14.53 5.33 9.65
C GLY A 165 13.76 6.17 8.62
N LEU A 166 13.53 7.46 8.91
CA LEU A 166 12.82 8.34 7.97
C LEU A 166 13.59 8.55 6.67
N LEU A 167 14.89 8.85 6.75
CA LEU A 167 15.68 9.26 5.57
C LEU A 167 15.74 8.18 4.48
N PRO A 168 16.06 6.89 4.76
CA PRO A 168 16.07 5.87 3.71
C PRO A 168 14.69 5.68 3.08
N ARG A 169 13.62 5.81 3.87
CA ARG A 169 12.24 5.71 3.39
C ARG A 169 11.89 6.90 2.50
N ALA A 170 12.23 8.12 2.88
CA ALA A 170 12.04 9.29 2.05
C ALA A 170 12.83 9.18 0.72
N ALA A 171 14.07 8.71 0.77
CA ALA A 171 14.87 8.46 -0.43
C ALA A 171 14.24 7.39 -1.33
N ALA A 172 13.75 6.28 -0.77
CA ALA A 172 13.06 5.24 -1.52
C ALA A 172 11.77 5.75 -2.18
N LEU A 173 11.01 6.62 -1.51
CA LEU A 173 9.85 7.30 -2.09
C LEU A 173 10.24 8.17 -3.27
N LEU A 174 11.31 8.96 -3.15
CA LEU A 174 11.83 9.79 -4.25
C LEU A 174 12.30 8.95 -5.44
N VAL A 175 12.88 7.77 -5.20
CA VAL A 175 13.28 6.85 -6.27
C VAL A 175 12.06 6.35 -7.05
N VAL A 176 10.99 5.95 -6.36
CA VAL A 176 9.75 5.51 -7.01
C VAL A 176 9.06 6.66 -7.76
N PHE A 177 9.05 7.86 -7.15
CA PHE A 177 8.58 9.09 -7.80
C PHE A 177 9.30 9.36 -9.11
N ALA A 178 10.63 9.37 -9.08
CA ALA A 178 11.44 9.55 -10.27
C ALA A 178 11.20 8.44 -11.31
N ALA A 179 10.96 7.20 -10.88
CA ALA A 179 10.68 6.09 -11.78
C ALA A 179 9.37 6.30 -12.55
N HIS A 180 8.29 6.71 -11.88
CA HIS A 180 7.00 7.03 -12.53
C HIS A 180 7.12 8.23 -13.47
N ASP A 181 7.75 9.32 -13.04
CA ASP A 181 7.92 10.53 -13.86
C ASP A 181 8.75 10.25 -15.13
N VAL A 182 9.87 9.54 -15.01
CA VAL A 182 10.68 9.14 -16.17
C VAL A 182 9.88 8.22 -17.10
N LEU A 183 9.12 7.26 -16.55
CA LEU A 183 8.30 6.38 -17.36
C LEU A 183 7.20 7.14 -18.10
N ALA A 184 6.51 8.08 -17.45
CA ALA A 184 5.52 8.92 -18.08
C ALA A 184 6.12 9.70 -19.26
N LYS A 185 7.31 10.30 -19.09
CA LYS A 185 8.04 10.97 -20.17
C LYS A 185 8.39 10.03 -21.32
N LEU A 186 8.83 8.81 -21.02
CA LEU A 186 9.11 7.79 -22.02
C LEU A 186 7.84 7.38 -22.80
N LEU A 187 6.70 7.22 -22.13
CA LEU A 187 5.44 6.92 -22.79
C LEU A 187 4.96 8.09 -23.65
N TYR A 188 5.10 9.32 -23.15
CA TYR A 188 4.78 10.53 -23.91
C TYR A 188 5.59 10.61 -25.21
N ALA A 189 6.90 10.38 -25.11
CA ALA A 189 7.81 10.35 -26.27
C ALA A 189 7.45 9.25 -27.29
N ARG A 190 6.83 8.15 -26.84
CA ARG A 190 6.33 7.06 -27.70
C ARG A 190 4.91 7.29 -28.25
N GLY A 191 4.35 8.49 -28.08
CA GLY A 191 3.00 8.83 -28.57
C GLY A 191 1.87 8.45 -27.61
N GLY A 192 2.18 8.11 -26.35
CA GLY A 192 1.18 7.75 -25.33
C GLY A 192 0.33 8.92 -24.82
N GLY A 193 0.69 10.17 -25.16
CA GLY A 193 -0.12 11.38 -24.97
C GLY A 193 -0.89 11.43 -23.64
N ALA A 194 -2.21 11.26 -23.71
CA ALA A 194 -3.10 11.32 -22.56
C ALA A 194 -2.82 10.24 -21.50
N ALA A 195 -2.47 9.02 -21.89
CA ALA A 195 -2.13 7.95 -20.94
C ALA A 195 -0.85 8.30 -20.17
N ALA A 196 0.14 8.88 -20.85
CA ALA A 196 1.37 9.34 -20.23
C ALA A 196 1.14 10.50 -19.24
N GLN A 197 0.30 11.48 -19.62
CA GLN A 197 -0.07 12.58 -18.72
C GLN A 197 -0.85 12.07 -17.50
N LEU A 198 -1.77 11.12 -17.71
CA LEU A 198 -2.52 10.50 -16.62
C LEU A 198 -1.61 9.74 -15.67
N LEU A 199 -0.61 9.01 -16.19
CA LEU A 199 0.39 8.33 -15.37
C LEU A 199 1.20 9.34 -14.53
N ALA A 200 1.64 10.45 -15.13
CA ALA A 200 2.37 11.50 -14.42
C ALA A 200 1.52 12.11 -13.28
N TYR A 201 0.40 12.74 -13.63
CA TYR A 201 -0.40 13.46 -12.62
C TYR A 201 -1.10 12.53 -11.64
N GLY A 202 -1.56 11.37 -12.09
CA GLY A 202 -2.18 10.37 -11.22
C GLY A 202 -1.17 9.75 -10.26
N GLY A 203 0.04 9.47 -10.74
CA GLY A 203 1.16 9.00 -9.92
C GLY A 203 1.51 10.02 -8.84
N ASP A 204 1.72 11.28 -9.23
CA ASP A 204 2.04 12.39 -8.32
C ASP A 204 1.05 12.49 -7.15
N VAL A 205 -0.25 12.36 -7.42
CA VAL A 205 -1.29 12.42 -6.39
C VAL A 205 -1.10 11.31 -5.35
N VAL A 206 -0.88 10.07 -5.79
CA VAL A 206 -0.72 8.92 -4.88
C VAL A 206 0.61 9.01 -4.12
N GLU A 207 1.67 9.49 -4.76
CA GLU A 207 2.99 9.65 -4.15
C GLU A 207 3.03 10.79 -3.14
N VAL A 208 2.35 11.91 -3.41
CA VAL A 208 2.13 12.98 -2.44
C VAL A 208 1.31 12.47 -1.26
N ALA A 209 0.23 11.71 -1.49
CA ALA A 209 -0.52 11.08 -0.41
C ALA A 209 0.37 10.16 0.45
N THR A 210 1.26 9.39 -0.20
CA THR A 210 2.25 8.54 0.47
C THR A 210 3.26 9.37 1.28
N ALA A 211 3.74 10.48 0.74
CA ALA A 211 4.62 11.42 1.43
C ALA A 211 3.94 12.00 2.67
N VAL A 212 2.69 12.47 2.54
CA VAL A 212 1.89 12.98 3.66
C VAL A 212 1.72 11.92 4.74
N ALA A 213 1.44 10.67 4.37
CA ALA A 213 1.36 9.57 5.33
C ALA A 213 2.71 9.30 6.02
N LEU A 214 3.82 9.31 5.28
CA LEU A 214 5.17 9.09 5.80
C LEU A 214 5.56 10.15 6.83
N PHE A 215 5.47 11.43 6.42
CA PHE A 215 5.88 12.57 7.22
C PHE A 215 4.89 12.85 8.36
N GLY A 216 3.59 12.73 8.13
CA GLY A 216 2.57 12.89 9.18
C GLY A 216 2.76 11.90 10.32
N ARG A 217 3.06 10.63 10.01
CA ARG A 217 3.35 9.62 11.04
C ARG A 217 4.68 9.85 11.75
N TRP A 218 5.68 10.40 11.06
CA TRP A 218 6.92 10.82 11.72
C TRP A 218 6.68 12.00 12.66
N TYR A 219 5.97 13.03 12.22
CA TYR A 219 5.63 14.21 13.01
C TYR A 219 4.88 13.85 14.30
N VAL A 220 3.84 13.02 14.20
CA VAL A 220 3.07 12.56 15.38
C VAL A 220 3.93 11.78 16.38
N ARG A 221 4.99 11.11 15.93
CA ARG A 221 5.92 10.36 16.80
C ARG A 221 6.92 11.25 17.52
N VAL A 222 7.43 12.29 16.85
CA VAL A 222 8.51 13.15 17.37
C VAL A 222 7.95 14.37 18.11
N ARG A 223 6.71 14.79 17.84
CA ARG A 223 6.13 15.99 18.47
C ARG A 223 6.19 15.93 20.00
N PRO A 224 6.62 17.01 20.68
CA PRO A 224 6.61 17.08 22.15
C PRO A 224 5.19 16.88 22.70
N ARG A 225 5.04 16.08 23.77
CA ARG A 225 3.75 15.94 24.46
C ARG A 225 3.59 17.07 25.48
N PRO A 226 2.51 17.87 25.45
CA PRO A 226 2.31 19.04 26.34
C PRO A 226 2.24 18.76 27.86
N GLY A 227 2.43 17.53 28.33
CA GLY A 227 2.26 17.17 29.75
C GLY A 227 3.50 16.61 30.46
N ARG A 228 4.62 16.35 29.77
CA ARG A 228 5.85 15.82 30.42
C ARG A 228 6.72 16.88 31.05
N ALA A 229 6.69 18.12 30.56
CA ALA A 229 7.48 19.22 31.12
C ALA A 229 6.99 19.67 32.52
N ARG A 230 5.68 19.58 32.81
CA ARG A 230 5.11 19.97 34.12
C ARG A 230 5.43 19.02 35.27
N ARG A 231 5.72 17.73 35.00
CA ARG A 231 6.08 16.75 36.06
C ARG A 231 7.56 16.80 36.46
N ALA A 232 8.42 17.44 35.65
CA ALA A 232 9.84 17.59 35.98
C ALA A 232 10.13 18.78 36.92
N VAL A 233 9.15 19.69 37.11
CA VAL A 233 9.32 20.95 37.88
C VAL A 233 8.77 20.86 39.32
N HIS A 234 8.03 19.80 39.65
CA HIS A 234 7.62 19.53 41.04
C HIS A 234 8.13 18.16 41.48
N PRO A 235 9.38 18.09 42.01
CA PRO A 235 9.72 16.99 42.89
C PRO A 235 8.76 17.09 44.10
N ALA A 236 8.14 15.96 44.46
CA ALA A 236 7.22 15.87 45.58
C ALA A 236 7.86 16.49 46.83
N ALA A 237 7.29 17.60 47.30
CA ALA A 237 7.56 18.09 48.65
C ALA A 237 7.09 17.00 49.63
N ARG A 238 8.02 16.53 50.46
CA ARG A 238 7.77 15.62 51.58
C ARG A 238 7.05 16.35 52.70
#